data_AF-A0A2V9XQX8-F1
#
_entry.id   AF-A0A2V9XQX8-F1
#
_cell.length_a   1.000
_cell.length_b   1.000
_cell.length_c   1.000
_cell.angle_alpha   90.00
_cell.angle_beta   90.00
_cell.angle_gamma   90.00
#
_symmetry.space_group_name_H-M   'P 1'
#
loop_
_entity.id
_entity.type
_entity.pdbx_description
1 polymer ?
#
loop_
_entity_poly.entity_id
_entity_poly.type
_entity_poly.pdbx_seq_one_letter_code
_entity_poly.pdbx_strand_id
1 'polypeptide(L)'
;MRRKEGQQVQARTLANLVEREAEQLAASMVKKTEGILAASGFHPNGAIKTQKKVFEVISKEEVSLPREKVCHMIEELNGGQEKDKQIDLEELYETFEDPNAIKANISIDDVCCKKQKAEGRKKGSRPKEKREMVNNTVVHIQNKESKVYTAVSPTVSQMMPIVLAFLLSNGLLSQPGSLVFFTDGARDLRKAIQDL
;
A
#
# COMPACT_ATOMS: atom_id res chain seq x y z
N MET A 1 41.76 26.67 -8.37
CA MET A 1 41.99 25.60 -7.38
C MET A 1 41.89 24.25 -8.13
N ARG A 2 43.03 23.63 -8.45
CA ARG A 2 43.11 22.40 -9.27
C ARG A 2 42.65 21.18 -8.45
N ARG A 3 41.64 20.44 -8.93
CA ARG A 3 41.28 19.12 -8.39
C ARG A 3 42.41 18.12 -8.73
N LYS A 4 42.92 17.41 -7.72
CA LYS A 4 43.86 16.30 -7.89
C LYS A 4 43.08 14.98 -8.04
N GLU A 5 43.49 14.16 -9.01
CA GLU A 5 43.08 12.76 -9.14
C GLU A 5 43.33 12.01 -7.83
N GLY A 6 42.32 11.28 -7.33
CA GLY A 6 42.42 10.44 -6.14
C GLY A 6 41.55 10.80 -4.93
N GLN A 7 40.66 11.79 -5.00
CA GLN A 7 39.68 12.02 -3.93
C GLN A 7 38.59 10.94 -3.93
N GLN A 8 38.89 9.81 -3.29
CA GLN A 8 37.84 8.86 -2.90
C GLN A 8 36.92 9.54 -1.88
N VAL A 9 35.64 9.63 -2.20
CA VAL A 9 34.62 10.07 -1.25
C VAL A 9 34.59 9.04 -0.12
N GLN A 10 34.85 9.48 1.12
CA GLN A 10 34.77 8.58 2.28
C GLN A 10 33.33 8.03 2.38
N ALA A 11 33.18 6.72 2.57
CA ALA A 11 31.88 6.06 2.66
C ALA A 11 30.94 6.71 3.69
N ARG A 12 31.51 7.25 4.79
CA ARG A 12 30.77 8.01 5.81
C ARG A 12 30.15 9.30 5.27
N THR A 13 30.86 10.01 4.39
CA THR A 13 30.34 11.21 3.72
C THR A 13 29.18 10.87 2.79
N LEU A 14 29.28 9.75 2.05
CA LEU A 14 28.19 9.28 1.19
C LEU A 14 26.96 8.87 2.01
N ALA A 15 27.15 8.11 3.09
CA ALA A 15 26.06 7.70 3.98
C ALA A 15 25.32 8.91 4.56
N ASN A 16 26.05 9.89 5.12
CA ASN A 16 25.44 11.10 5.67
C ASN A 16 24.67 11.91 4.62
N LEU A 17 25.15 11.95 3.37
CA LEU A 17 24.46 12.64 2.28
C LEU A 17 23.15 11.92 1.92
N VAL A 18 23.19 10.60 1.78
CA VAL A 18 22.02 9.76 1.47
C VAL A 18 20.99 9.86 2.60
N GLU A 19 21.41 9.80 3.86
CA GLU A 19 20.52 9.94 5.02
C GLU A 19 19.83 11.31 5.02
N ARG A 20 20.60 12.39 4.84
CA ARG A 20 20.04 13.74 4.78
C ARG A 20 19.07 13.93 3.61
N GLU A 21 19.39 13.38 2.44
CA GLU A 21 18.51 13.45 1.28
C GLU A 21 17.22 12.64 1.51
N ALA A 22 17.32 11.46 2.13
CA ALA A 22 16.17 10.67 2.53
C ALA A 22 15.27 11.40 3.53
N GLU A 23 15.85 12.08 4.52
CA GLU A 23 15.10 12.93 5.47
C GLU A 23 14.36 14.07 4.77
N GLN A 24 15.02 14.74 3.81
CA GLN A 24 14.40 15.81 3.03
C GLN A 24 13.25 15.31 2.15
N LEU A 25 13.42 14.15 1.51
CA LEU A 25 12.38 13.50 0.72
C LEU A 25 11.19 13.10 1.60
N ALA A 26 11.44 12.50 2.76
CA ALA A 26 10.41 12.13 3.72
C ALA A 26 9.63 13.36 4.20
N ALA A 27 10.31 14.44 4.58
CA ALA A 27 9.67 15.68 4.99
C ALA A 27 8.83 16.32 3.87
N SER A 28 9.34 16.29 2.63
CA SER A 28 8.60 16.77 1.46
C SER A 28 7.34 15.94 1.18
N MET A 29 7.44 14.61 1.31
CA MET A 29 6.31 13.70 1.15
C MET A 29 5.23 13.93 2.20
N VAL A 30 5.62 14.12 3.47
CA VAL A 30 4.68 14.47 4.55
C VAL A 30 3.98 15.79 4.25
N LYS A 31 4.75 16.84 3.90
CA LYS A 31 4.17 18.16 3.57
C LYS A 31 3.19 18.09 2.40
N LYS A 32 3.51 17.31 1.36
CA LYS A 32 2.61 17.11 0.21
C LYS A 32 1.34 16.35 0.62
N THR A 33 1.48 15.32 1.45
CA THR A 33 0.38 14.53 2.01
C THR A 33 -0.56 15.44 2.80
N GLU A 34 -0.04 16.23 3.73
CA GLU A 34 -0.81 17.17 4.54
C GLU A 34 -1.56 18.21 3.68
N GLY A 35 -0.91 18.73 2.65
CA GLY A 35 -1.52 19.68 1.72
C GLY A 35 -2.72 19.08 0.97
N ILE A 36 -2.58 17.85 0.46
CA ILE A 36 -3.67 17.12 -0.23
C ILE A 36 -4.81 16.84 0.75
N LEU A 37 -4.50 16.27 1.92
CA LEU A 37 -5.51 15.97 2.94
C LEU A 37 -6.26 17.22 3.37
N ALA A 38 -5.55 18.33 3.62
CA ALA A 38 -6.18 19.59 4.00
C ALA A 38 -7.11 20.13 2.91
N ALA A 39 -6.69 20.10 1.63
CA ALA A 39 -7.50 20.51 0.50
C ALA A 39 -8.76 19.65 0.32
N SER A 40 -8.66 18.36 0.66
CA SER A 40 -9.77 17.39 0.61
C SER A 40 -10.62 17.36 1.88
N GLY A 41 -10.35 18.20 2.89
CA GLY A 41 -11.17 18.29 4.11
C GLY A 41 -10.81 17.29 5.22
N PHE A 42 -9.58 16.77 5.21
CA PHE A 42 -9.04 15.87 6.22
C PHE A 42 -8.00 16.56 7.11
N HIS A 43 -7.81 16.01 8.30
CA HIS A 43 -6.71 16.28 9.21
C HIS A 43 -5.43 15.56 8.72
N PRO A 44 -4.24 15.99 9.17
CA PRO A 44 -2.96 15.34 8.80
C PRO A 44 -2.89 13.83 9.09
N ASN A 45 -3.64 13.36 10.09
CA ASN A 45 -3.72 11.94 10.45
C ASN A 45 -4.72 11.14 9.59
N GLY A 46 -5.33 11.76 8.57
CA GLY A 46 -6.33 11.12 7.71
C GLY A 46 -7.76 11.16 8.25
N ALA A 47 -8.01 11.74 9.43
CA ALA A 47 -9.37 11.87 9.95
C ALA A 47 -10.16 12.98 9.24
N ILE A 48 -11.46 12.81 9.04
CA ILE A 48 -12.33 13.82 8.40
C ILE A 48 -12.51 15.04 9.34
N LYS A 49 -12.31 16.27 8.84
CA LYS A 49 -12.47 17.52 9.63
C LYS A 49 -13.92 17.89 9.93
N THR A 50 -14.83 17.56 9.02
CA THR A 50 -16.25 17.90 9.14
C THR A 50 -17.09 16.84 8.46
N GLN A 51 -18.03 16.24 9.20
CA GLN A 51 -18.96 15.21 8.69
C GLN A 51 -19.87 15.69 7.53
N LYS A 52 -19.80 16.96 7.13
CA LYS A 52 -20.70 17.60 6.14
C LYS A 52 -20.27 17.49 4.68
N LYS A 53 -19.02 17.13 4.38
CA LYS A 53 -18.65 16.62 3.05
C LYS A 53 -18.65 15.11 3.14
N VAL A 54 -19.86 14.57 3.27
CA VAL A 54 -20.12 13.18 2.94
C VAL A 54 -19.58 13.05 1.52
N PHE A 55 -18.49 12.32 1.32
CA PHE A 55 -18.26 11.71 0.01
C PHE A 55 -19.60 11.06 -0.29
N GLU A 56 -20.38 11.64 -1.21
CA GLU A 56 -21.67 11.09 -1.61
C GLU A 56 -21.41 9.60 -1.74
N VAL A 57 -22.13 8.80 -0.94
CA VAL A 57 -21.92 7.36 -0.85
C VAL A 57 -21.80 6.90 -2.29
N ILE A 58 -20.56 6.60 -2.72
CA ILE A 58 -20.31 6.19 -4.09
C ILE A 58 -21.22 5.00 -4.22
N SER A 59 -22.19 5.11 -5.12
CA SER A 59 -23.30 4.17 -5.19
C SER A 59 -22.73 2.77 -5.08
N LYS A 60 -23.33 1.96 -4.19
CA LYS A 60 -23.07 0.52 -3.99
C LYS A 60 -23.39 -0.29 -5.26
N GLU A 61 -23.06 0.21 -6.44
CA GLU A 61 -22.90 -0.66 -7.58
C GLU A 61 -21.55 -1.35 -7.37
N GLU A 62 -21.55 -2.32 -6.45
CA GLU A 62 -20.64 -3.45 -6.53
C GLU A 62 -20.77 -3.94 -7.97
N VAL A 63 -19.74 -3.67 -8.77
CA VAL A 63 -19.75 -4.06 -10.17
C VAL A 63 -19.47 -5.54 -10.17
N SER A 64 -20.55 -6.33 -10.09
CA SER A 64 -20.50 -7.78 -10.21
C SER A 64 -20.57 -8.18 -11.68
N LEU A 65 -19.97 -9.32 -12.02
CA LEU A 65 -20.17 -9.95 -13.32
C LEU A 65 -21.65 -10.35 -13.49
N PRO A 66 -22.24 -10.14 -14.68
CA PRO A 66 -23.56 -10.67 -14.99
C PRO A 66 -23.59 -12.19 -14.85
N ARG A 67 -24.67 -12.73 -14.28
CA ARG A 67 -24.81 -14.17 -14.02
C ARG A 67 -24.66 -14.99 -15.31
N GLU A 68 -25.17 -14.49 -16.42
CA GLU A 68 -25.08 -15.14 -17.73
C GLU A 68 -23.62 -15.35 -18.16
N LYS A 69 -22.77 -14.35 -17.89
CA LYS A 69 -21.34 -14.42 -18.21
C LYS A 69 -20.61 -15.42 -17.32
N VAL A 70 -20.98 -15.47 -16.03
CA VAL A 70 -20.44 -16.45 -15.08
C VAL A 70 -20.84 -17.87 -15.47
N CYS A 71 -22.11 -18.10 -15.78
CA CYS A 71 -22.61 -19.40 -16.23
C CYS A 71 -21.87 -19.87 -17.50
N HIS A 72 -21.75 -19.00 -18.50
CA HIS A 72 -21.02 -19.33 -19.73
C HIS A 72 -19.56 -19.72 -19.48
N MET A 73 -18.84 -18.96 -18.64
CA MET A 73 -17.46 -19.28 -18.29
C MET A 73 -17.34 -20.63 -17.57
N ILE A 74 -18.29 -20.96 -16.68
CA ILE A 74 -18.32 -22.24 -15.97
C ILE A 74 -18.62 -23.39 -16.93
N GLU A 75 -19.57 -23.22 -17.85
CA GLU A 75 -19.87 -24.21 -18.89
C GLU A 75 -18.65 -24.48 -19.77
N GLU A 76 -17.93 -23.44 -20.20
CA GLU A 76 -16.68 -23.55 -20.93
C GLU A 76 -15.60 -24.30 -20.13
N LEU A 77 -15.44 -23.97 -18.84
CA LEU A 77 -14.46 -24.63 -17.95
C LEU A 77 -14.82 -26.11 -17.73
N ASN A 78 -16.10 -26.42 -17.56
CA ASN A 78 -16.62 -27.77 -17.34
C ASN A 78 -16.51 -28.66 -18.58
N GLY A 79 -16.50 -28.07 -19.79
CA GLY A 79 -16.54 -28.77 -21.08
C GLY A 79 -15.40 -29.78 -21.37
N GLY A 80 -14.38 -29.84 -20.52
CA GLY A 80 -13.30 -30.83 -20.60
C GLY A 80 -12.96 -31.53 -19.28
N GLN A 81 -13.79 -31.36 -18.24
CA GLN A 81 -13.55 -31.87 -16.90
C GLN A 81 -14.33 -33.18 -16.65
N GLU A 82 -13.77 -34.07 -15.82
CA GLU A 82 -14.51 -35.21 -15.28
C GLU A 82 -15.64 -34.71 -14.36
N LYS A 83 -16.75 -35.45 -14.27
CA LYS A 83 -17.97 -35.00 -13.55
C LYS A 83 -17.73 -34.62 -12.10
N ASP A 84 -16.79 -35.26 -11.42
CA ASP A 84 -16.40 -35.00 -10.03
C ASP A 84 -15.58 -33.70 -9.84
N LYS A 85 -15.10 -33.11 -10.94
CA LYS A 85 -14.33 -31.84 -10.95
C LYS A 85 -15.09 -30.68 -11.56
N GLN A 86 -16.30 -30.93 -12.08
CA GLN A 86 -17.15 -29.89 -12.63
C GLN A 86 -17.71 -29.00 -11.52
N ILE A 87 -17.81 -27.71 -11.81
CA ILE A 87 -18.46 -26.75 -10.91
C ILE A 87 -19.96 -26.88 -11.10
N ASP A 88 -20.70 -27.08 -10.01
CA ASP A 88 -22.17 -27.10 -10.02
C ASP A 88 -22.72 -25.67 -10.08
N LEU A 89 -23.48 -25.38 -11.14
CA LEU A 89 -24.13 -24.09 -11.36
C LEU A 89 -25.32 -23.86 -10.42
N GLU A 90 -25.93 -24.92 -9.89
CA GLU A 90 -27.08 -24.84 -8.98
C GLU A 90 -26.64 -24.52 -7.54
N GLU A 91 -25.38 -24.81 -7.20
CA GLU A 91 -24.76 -24.48 -5.91
C GLU A 91 -24.11 -23.09 -5.88
N LEU A 92 -24.19 -22.33 -6.98
CA LEU A 92 -23.58 -21.01 -7.11
C LEU A 92 -24.43 -19.94 -6.38
N TYR A 93 -24.21 -19.77 -5.07
CA TYR A 93 -24.91 -18.78 -4.24
C TYR A 93 -24.26 -17.39 -4.19
N GLU A 94 -23.09 -17.21 -4.82
CA GLU A 94 -22.25 -16.02 -4.64
C GLU A 94 -22.28 -15.05 -5.85
N THR A 95 -22.20 -13.76 -5.56
CA THR A 95 -21.92 -12.70 -6.53
C THR A 95 -20.43 -12.67 -6.84
N PHE A 96 -20.08 -12.66 -8.13
CA PHE A 96 -18.69 -12.58 -8.58
C PHE A 96 -18.34 -11.14 -8.90
N GLU A 97 -17.28 -10.61 -8.28
CA GLU A 97 -16.78 -9.26 -8.59
C GLU A 97 -16.25 -9.17 -10.03
N ASP A 98 -16.51 -8.06 -10.73
CA ASP A 98 -15.90 -7.78 -12.03
C ASP A 98 -14.45 -7.31 -11.83
N PRO A 99 -13.43 -8.09 -12.26
CA PRO A 99 -12.04 -7.66 -12.15
C PRO A 99 -11.75 -6.37 -12.92
N ASN A 100 -12.54 -6.06 -13.96
CA ASN A 100 -12.39 -4.82 -14.72
C ASN A 100 -12.87 -3.59 -13.94
N ALA A 101 -13.59 -3.77 -12.84
CA ALA A 101 -14.03 -2.69 -11.98
C ALA A 101 -13.01 -2.33 -10.88
N ILE A 102 -11.98 -3.15 -10.67
CA ILE A 102 -10.93 -2.90 -9.68
C ILE A 102 -10.07 -1.71 -10.11
N LYS A 103 -10.17 -0.58 -9.39
CA LYS A 103 -9.40 0.64 -9.69
C LYS A 103 -7.93 0.51 -9.30
N ALA A 104 -7.68 -0.11 -8.15
CA ALA A 104 -6.34 -0.37 -7.67
C ALA A 104 -6.30 -1.58 -6.73
N ASN A 105 -5.20 -2.32 -6.84
CA ASN A 105 -4.78 -3.34 -5.89
C ASN A 105 -3.75 -2.72 -4.95
N ILE A 106 -4.00 -2.78 -3.65
CA ILE A 106 -3.18 -2.13 -2.62
C ILE A 106 -2.70 -3.20 -1.66
N SER A 107 -1.43 -3.61 -1.75
CA SER A 107 -0.83 -4.49 -0.75
C SER A 107 -0.10 -3.67 0.31
N ILE A 108 -0.35 -3.99 1.57
CA ILE A 108 0.27 -3.30 2.72
C ILE A 108 0.80 -4.36 3.68
N ASP A 109 2.07 -4.24 4.04
CA ASP A 109 2.72 -5.18 4.95
C ASP A 109 3.70 -4.47 5.90
N ASP A 110 3.84 -5.01 7.11
CA ASP A 110 4.81 -4.56 8.10
C ASP A 110 6.05 -5.45 8.06
N VAL A 111 7.12 -4.92 7.46
CA VAL A 111 8.41 -5.60 7.33
C VAL A 111 9.28 -5.32 8.56
N CYS A 112 9.58 -6.39 9.30
CA CYS A 112 10.45 -6.34 10.48
C CYS A 112 11.88 -6.78 10.15
N CYS A 113 12.81 -5.84 10.13
CA CYS A 113 14.22 -6.07 9.82
C CYS A 113 15.12 -5.90 11.05
N LYS A 114 16.30 -6.52 11.04
CA LYS A 114 17.31 -6.27 12.07
C LYS A 114 17.93 -4.90 11.82
N LYS A 115 17.95 -4.05 12.84
CA LYS A 115 18.62 -2.75 12.77
C LYS A 115 20.09 -2.93 12.45
N GLN A 116 20.57 -2.20 11.45
CA GLN A 116 22.00 -2.18 11.17
C GLN A 116 22.74 -1.52 12.34
N LYS A 117 23.81 -2.15 12.81
CA LYS A 117 24.64 -1.58 13.88
C LYS A 117 25.37 -0.34 13.35
N ALA A 118 25.23 0.80 14.03
CA ALA A 118 25.92 2.03 13.70
C ALA A 118 27.45 1.89 13.81
N GLU A 119 27.93 1.10 14.78
CA GLU A 119 29.34 0.77 14.96
C GLU A 119 29.50 -0.69 15.42
N GLY A 120 30.73 -1.23 15.33
CA GLY A 120 31.06 -2.47 16.04
C GLY A 120 30.88 -3.77 15.26
N ARG A 121 31.37 -3.83 14.01
CA ARG A 121 32.01 -5.08 13.53
C ARG A 121 33.38 -5.28 14.21
N LYS A 122 33.46 -5.05 15.54
CA LYS A 122 34.67 -5.36 16.31
C LYS A 122 34.63 -6.86 16.61
N LYS A 123 35.59 -7.58 16.03
CA LYS A 123 35.83 -9.01 16.29
C LYS A 123 36.00 -9.18 17.81
N GLY A 124 35.14 -9.96 18.46
CA GLY A 124 35.17 -10.19 19.92
C GLY A 124 34.20 -9.36 20.78
N SER A 125 33.34 -8.52 20.19
CA SER A 125 32.27 -7.87 20.96
C SER A 125 31.23 -8.90 21.43
N ARG A 126 30.82 -8.83 22.71
CA ARG A 126 29.77 -9.71 23.26
C ARG A 126 28.47 -9.50 22.45
N PRO A 127 27.78 -10.57 22.03
CA PRO A 127 26.46 -10.44 21.42
C PRO A 127 25.53 -9.71 22.39
N LYS A 128 24.80 -8.67 21.93
CA LYS A 128 23.65 -8.16 22.68
C LYS A 128 22.63 -9.30 22.82
N GLU A 129 22.05 -9.50 24.00
CA GLU A 129 21.04 -10.54 24.25
C GLU A 129 19.82 -10.42 23.33
N LYS A 130 19.41 -9.18 23.01
CA LYS A 130 18.31 -8.89 22.09
C LYS A 130 18.81 -8.04 20.92
N ARG A 131 18.47 -8.45 19.70
CA ARG A 131 18.76 -7.66 18.49
C ARG A 131 17.75 -6.52 18.41
N GLU A 132 18.24 -5.31 18.14
CA GLU A 132 17.36 -4.18 17.81
C GLU A 132 16.69 -4.47 16.46
N MET A 133 15.37 -4.32 16.42
CA MET A 133 14.56 -4.49 15.22
C MET A 133 14.10 -3.12 14.73
N VAL A 134 13.88 -3.01 13.42
CA VAL A 134 13.25 -1.86 12.75
C VAL A 134 12.04 -2.41 12.03
N ASN A 135 10.89 -1.81 12.28
CA ASN A 135 9.67 -2.09 11.53
C ASN A 135 9.51 -1.00 10.48
N ASN A 136 9.13 -1.40 9.27
CA ASN A 136 8.72 -0.49 8.22
C ASN A 136 7.45 -1.03 7.59
N THR A 137 6.47 -0.16 7.39
CA THR A 137 5.31 -0.47 6.57
C THR A 137 5.65 -0.20 5.12
N VAL A 138 5.44 -1.20 4.26
CA VAL A 138 5.61 -1.11 2.81
C VAL A 138 4.24 -1.20 2.16
N VAL A 139 4.00 -0.30 1.20
CA VAL A 139 2.78 -0.32 0.38
C VAL A 139 3.16 -0.46 -1.07
N HIS A 140 2.47 -1.35 -1.78
CA HIS A 140 2.42 -1.35 -3.23
C HIS A 140 1.01 -1.02 -3.71
N ILE A 141 0.90 -0.04 -4.60
CA ILE A 141 -0.34 0.34 -5.27
C ILE A 141 -0.19 0.02 -6.75
N GLN A 142 -0.97 -0.92 -7.25
CA GLN A 142 -1.02 -1.28 -8.66
C GLN A 142 -2.34 -0.81 -9.28
N ASN A 143 -2.26 -0.03 -10.35
CA ASN A 143 -3.44 0.38 -11.11
C ASN A 143 -3.82 -0.65 -12.19
N LYS A 144 -4.95 -0.45 -12.88
CA LYS A 144 -5.41 -1.31 -14.00
C LYS A 144 -4.40 -1.47 -15.13
N GLU A 145 -3.53 -0.47 -15.34
CA GLU A 145 -2.48 -0.48 -16.38
C GLU A 145 -1.21 -1.19 -15.94
N SER A 146 -1.23 -1.92 -14.81
CA SER A 146 -0.07 -2.56 -14.20
C SER A 146 1.07 -1.61 -13.81
N LYS A 147 0.80 -0.30 -13.67
CA LYS A 147 1.75 0.64 -13.05
C LYS A 147 1.76 0.41 -11.55
N VAL A 148 2.96 0.22 -11.01
CA VAL A 148 3.19 -0.05 -9.59
C VAL A 148 3.86 1.16 -8.94
N TYR A 149 3.27 1.63 -7.85
CA TYR A 149 3.83 2.66 -6.98
C TYR A 149 4.18 2.02 -5.64
N THR A 150 5.37 2.32 -5.11
CA THR A 150 5.84 1.79 -3.84
C THR A 150 6.14 2.92 -2.87
N ALA A 151 5.63 2.80 -1.65
CA ALA A 151 5.94 3.70 -0.55
C ALA A 151 6.43 2.91 0.67
N VAL A 152 7.32 3.52 1.45
CA VAL A 152 7.83 2.96 2.70
C VAL A 152 7.73 4.00 3.80
N SER A 153 7.24 3.60 4.96
CA SER A 153 7.10 4.45 6.13
C SER A 153 7.47 3.66 7.40
N PRO A 154 7.97 4.30 8.47
CA PRO A 154 8.28 3.60 9.72
C PRO A 154 7.09 2.88 10.37
N THR A 155 5.86 3.34 10.14
CA THR A 155 4.66 2.78 10.79
C THR A 155 3.44 2.84 9.88
N VAL A 156 2.48 1.94 10.13
CA VAL A 156 1.21 1.92 9.41
C VAL A 156 0.44 3.23 9.62
N SER A 157 0.46 3.79 10.83
CA SER A 157 -0.21 5.06 11.13
C SER A 157 0.36 6.25 10.35
N GLN A 158 1.64 6.21 9.99
CA GLN A 158 2.25 7.22 9.10
C GLN A 158 2.01 6.89 7.62
N MET A 159 1.83 5.62 7.27
CA MET A 159 1.59 5.16 5.90
C MET A 159 0.16 5.46 5.43
N MET A 160 -0.86 5.21 6.25
CA MET A 160 -2.26 5.35 5.85
C MET A 160 -2.64 6.76 5.35
N PRO A 161 -2.17 7.86 5.98
CA PRO A 161 -2.38 9.21 5.44
C PRO A 161 -1.76 9.41 4.04
N ILE A 162 -0.61 8.80 3.78
CA ILE A 162 0.06 8.85 2.47
C ILE A 162 -0.78 8.10 1.43
N VAL A 163 -1.27 6.90 1.77
CA VAL A 163 -2.17 6.12 0.91
C VAL A 163 -3.45 6.91 0.62
N LEU A 164 -4.09 7.47 1.64
CA LEU A 164 -5.30 8.28 1.46
C LEU A 164 -5.06 9.49 0.54
N ALA A 165 -3.98 10.24 0.76
CA ALA A 165 -3.61 11.36 -0.11
C ALA A 165 -3.33 10.91 -1.56
N PHE A 166 -2.70 9.74 -1.74
CA PHE A 166 -2.52 9.15 -3.07
C PHE A 166 -3.87 8.86 -3.72
N LEU A 167 -4.79 8.20 -3.02
CA LEU A 167 -6.10 7.86 -3.56
C LEU A 167 -6.92 9.11 -3.92
N LEU A 168 -6.88 10.15 -3.09
CA LEU A 168 -7.55 11.43 -3.31
C LEU A 168 -6.96 12.16 -4.53
N SER A 169 -5.64 12.32 -4.57
CA SER A 169 -4.96 13.06 -5.65
C SER A 169 -5.10 12.41 -7.02
N ASN A 170 -5.34 11.10 -7.07
CA ASN A 170 -5.57 10.35 -8.30
C ASN A 170 -7.06 10.11 -8.60
N GLY A 171 -7.98 10.68 -7.82
CA GLY A 171 -9.43 10.54 -8.04
C GLY A 171 -9.97 9.12 -7.83
N LEU A 172 -9.21 8.25 -7.16
CA LEU A 172 -9.56 6.85 -6.94
C LEU A 172 -10.68 6.70 -5.90
N LEU A 173 -10.93 7.71 -5.08
CA LEU A 173 -12.08 7.78 -4.16
C LEU A 173 -13.30 8.50 -4.75
N SER A 174 -13.23 9.03 -5.97
CA SER A 174 -14.36 9.73 -6.60
C SER A 174 -14.96 8.98 -7.79
N GLN A 175 -14.29 7.92 -8.26
CA GLN A 175 -14.73 7.12 -9.40
C GLN A 175 -15.39 5.81 -8.94
N PRO A 176 -16.39 5.29 -9.69
CA PRO A 176 -17.00 3.99 -9.43
C PRO A 176 -15.98 2.86 -9.60
N GLY A 177 -16.19 1.76 -8.87
CA GLY A 177 -15.32 0.58 -8.86
C GLY A 177 -14.58 0.38 -7.53
N SER A 178 -13.94 -0.79 -7.41
CA SER A 178 -13.42 -1.29 -6.12
C SER A 178 -11.96 -0.92 -5.89
N LEU A 179 -11.59 -0.73 -4.62
CA LEU A 179 -10.21 -0.74 -4.16
C LEU A 179 -10.00 -2.04 -3.37
N VAL A 180 -9.02 -2.85 -3.77
CA VAL A 180 -8.79 -4.14 -3.13
C VAL A 180 -7.54 -4.04 -2.25
N PHE A 181 -7.71 -4.26 -0.96
CA PHE A 181 -6.61 -4.23 0.00
C PHE A 181 -6.15 -5.66 0.33
N PHE A 182 -4.85 -5.91 0.16
CA PHE A 182 -4.19 -7.14 0.55
C PHE A 182 -3.37 -6.88 1.80
N THR A 183 -3.76 -7.50 2.91
CA THR A 183 -3.16 -7.29 4.22
C THR A 183 -2.91 -8.62 4.91
N ASP A 184 -1.72 -8.84 5.45
CA ASP A 184 -1.55 -9.92 6.44
C ASP A 184 -2.31 -9.54 7.72
N GLY A 185 -2.80 -10.53 8.46
CA GLY A 185 -3.85 -10.45 9.46
C GLY A 185 -3.58 -9.62 10.72
N ALA A 186 -2.63 -8.68 10.69
CA ALA A 186 -2.39 -7.69 11.74
C ALA A 186 -3.69 -6.92 12.04
N ARG A 187 -4.19 -7.06 13.28
CA ARG A 187 -5.42 -6.40 13.77
C ARG A 187 -5.38 -4.88 13.57
N ASP A 188 -4.20 -4.28 13.69
CA ASP A 188 -4.00 -2.83 13.57
C ASP A 188 -4.18 -2.33 12.13
N LEU A 189 -3.79 -3.14 11.14
CA LEU A 189 -3.92 -2.80 9.72
C LEU A 189 -5.37 -2.88 9.26
N ARG A 190 -6.11 -3.92 9.69
CA ARG A 190 -7.56 -4.01 9.43
C ARG A 190 -8.31 -2.84 10.02
N LYS A 191 -8.03 -2.48 11.27
CA LYS A 191 -8.65 -1.33 11.93
C LYS A 191 -8.36 -0.02 11.19
N ALA A 192 -7.09 0.21 10.84
CA ALA A 192 -6.70 1.44 10.13
C ALA A 192 -7.36 1.58 8.75
N ILE A 193 -7.64 0.46 8.06
CA ILE A 193 -8.37 0.47 6.79
C ILE A 193 -9.86 0.72 7.00
N GLN A 194 -10.47 0.17 8.05
CA GLN A 194 -11.87 0.42 8.36
C GLN A 194 -12.13 1.87 8.81
N ASP A 195 -11.11 2.51 9.40
CA ASP A 195 -11.17 3.89 9.87
C ASP A 195 -10.81 4.94 8.79
N LEU A 196 -10.42 4.53 7.57
CA LEU A 196 -10.19 5.41 6.41
C LEU A 196 -11.49 6.07 5.92
#